data_AF-A0A139SSW1-F1
#
_entry.id   AF-A0A139SSW1-F1
#
_cell.length_a   1.000
_cell.length_b   1.000
_cell.length_c   1.000
_cell.angle_alpha   90.00
_cell.angle_beta   90.00
_cell.angle_gamma   90.00
#
_symmetry.space_group_name_H-M   'P 1'
#
loop_
_entity.id
_entity.type
_entity.pdbx_description
1 polymer ?
#
loop_
_entity_poly.entity_id
_entity_poly.type
_entity_poly.pdbx_seq_one_letter_code
_entity_poly.pdbx_strand_id
1 'polypeptide(L)'
;MTHTPAPAPPSLKNAPVVCEIRSTHASESGILAEIAKTCARELAQPLLVKTIQAGPSTQDPLITLQLPVEMAATQHEIWCLACRLACFCPSARVSVFVSASDLFTKNKTKAAAPRTQRRSRRKAA
;
A
#
# COMPACT_ATOMS: atom_id res chain seq x y z
N MET A 1 28.20 -20.68 -22.21
CA MET A 1 26.81 -20.29 -21.86
C MET A 1 26.85 -19.74 -20.44
N THR A 2 27.06 -18.43 -20.29
CA THR A 2 27.12 -17.75 -19.00
C THR A 2 25.71 -17.35 -18.59
N HIS A 3 25.14 -18.08 -17.63
CA HIS A 3 23.91 -17.67 -16.96
C HIS A 3 24.25 -16.54 -15.98
N THR A 4 23.95 -15.30 -16.36
CA THR A 4 23.93 -14.17 -15.43
C THR A 4 22.67 -14.30 -14.57
N PRO A 5 22.77 -14.51 -13.24
CA PRO A 5 21.60 -14.51 -12.37
C PRO A 5 20.99 -13.10 -12.34
N ALA A 6 19.66 -13.04 -12.45
CA ALA A 6 18.90 -11.80 -12.34
C ALA A 6 19.12 -11.15 -10.96
N PRO A 7 19.19 -9.81 -10.87
CA PRO A 7 19.38 -9.12 -9.60
C PRO A 7 18.27 -9.47 -8.62
N ALA A 8 18.64 -9.78 -7.38
CA ALA A 8 17.69 -10.03 -6.30
C ALA A 8 16.79 -8.78 -6.10
N PRO A 9 15.48 -8.96 -5.84
CA PRO A 9 14.61 -7.83 -5.58
C PRO A 9 15.13 -7.05 -4.36
N PRO A 10 15.03 -5.70 -4.37
CA PRO A 10 15.46 -4.89 -3.24
C PRO A 10 14.73 -5.34 -1.98
N SER A 11 15.47 -5.54 -0.90
CA SER A 11 14.92 -5.92 0.40
C SER A 11 13.89 -4.88 0.84
N LEU A 12 12.60 -5.24 0.75
CA LEU A 12 11.43 -4.42 1.15
C LEU A 12 11.47 -3.94 2.61
N LYS A 13 12.36 -4.51 3.41
CA LYS A 13 12.54 -4.22 4.83
C LYS A 13 12.90 -2.76 5.14
N ASN A 14 13.50 -2.04 4.19
CA ASN A 14 13.93 -0.64 4.37
C ASN A 14 13.25 0.35 3.42
N ALA A 15 12.21 -0.07 2.70
CA ALA A 15 11.47 0.84 1.82
C ALA A 15 10.67 1.85 2.65
N PRO A 16 10.67 3.15 2.28
CA PRO A 16 9.89 4.14 3.01
C PRO A 16 8.39 3.96 2.78
N VAL A 17 7.63 4.04 3.87
CA VAL A 17 6.17 4.19 3.81
C VAL A 17 5.86 5.62 3.39
N VAL A 18 4.92 5.79 2.45
CA VAL A 18 4.47 7.13 2.05
C VAL A 18 3.31 7.53 2.94
N CYS A 19 3.44 8.64 3.65
CA CYS A 19 2.38 9.23 4.46
C CYS A 19 1.82 10.46 3.75
N GLU A 20 0.58 10.36 3.27
CA GLU A 20 -0.14 11.45 2.65
C GLU A 20 -1.04 12.14 3.67
N ILE A 21 -0.88 13.44 3.86
CA ILE A 21 -1.66 14.25 4.79
C ILE A 21 -2.49 15.23 3.99
N ARG A 22 -3.81 15.16 4.15
CA ARG A 22 -4.78 16.07 3.55
C ARG A 22 -5.42 16.90 4.64
N SER A 23 -5.31 18.22 4.54
CA SER A 23 -5.98 19.16 5.45
C SER A 23 -6.27 20.46 4.71
N THR A 24 -7.31 21.17 5.14
CA THR A 24 -7.70 22.50 4.66
C THR A 24 -6.76 23.59 5.19
N HIS A 25 -6.01 23.32 6.26
CA HIS A 25 -5.15 24.28 6.94
C HIS A 25 -3.69 23.85 6.87
N ALA A 26 -2.83 24.75 6.37
CA ALA A 26 -1.39 24.48 6.24
C ALA A 26 -0.70 24.27 7.60
N SER A 27 -1.12 25.03 8.63
CA SER A 27 -0.60 24.90 9.99
C SER A 27 -0.91 23.52 10.59
N GLU A 28 -2.15 23.04 10.44
CA GLU A 28 -2.56 21.71 10.87
C GLU A 28 -1.78 20.62 10.13
N SER A 29 -1.64 20.74 8.81
CA SER A 29 -0.83 19.83 7.99
C SER A 29 0.61 19.72 8.50
N GLY A 30 1.22 20.85 8.90
CA GLY A 30 2.56 20.90 9.45
C GLY A 30 2.67 20.17 10.80
N ILE A 31 1.72 20.40 11.71
CA ILE A 31 1.68 19.72 13.01
C ILE A 31 1.54 18.20 12.82
N LEU A 32 0.60 17.76 11.99
CA LEU A 32 0.39 16.35 11.70
C LEU A 32 1.62 15.70 11.05
N ALA A 33 2.32 16.43 10.18
CA ALA A 33 3.56 15.96 9.57
C ALA A 33 4.67 15.73 10.61
N GLU A 34 4.82 16.62 11.59
CA GLU A 34 5.81 16.46 12.66
C GLU A 34 5.45 15.32 13.62
N ILE A 35 4.16 15.15 13.95
CA ILE A 35 3.69 14.01 14.73
C ILE A 35 4.00 12.70 13.99
N ALA A 36 3.70 12.63 12.69
CA ALA A 36 3.95 11.44 11.88
C ALA A 36 5.43 11.08 11.79
N LYS A 37 6.31 12.07 11.59
CA LYS A 37 7.77 11.87 11.59
C LYS A 37 8.27 11.38 12.94
N THR A 38 7.76 11.93 14.03
CA THR A 38 8.14 11.54 15.39
C THR A 38 7.73 10.09 15.67
N CYS A 39 6.47 9.73 15.39
CA CYS A 39 5.99 8.36 15.56
C CYS A 39 6.78 7.35 14.73
N ALA A 40 7.11 7.70 13.47
CA ALA A 40 7.87 6.83 12.59
C ALA A 40 9.33 6.66 13.07
N ARG A 41 9.96 7.73 13.57
CA ARG A 41 11.32 7.67 14.15
C ARG A 41 11.38 6.75 15.36
N GLU A 42 10.40 6.83 16.26
CA GLU A 42 10.34 5.99 17.46
C GLU A 42 10.17 4.50 17.13
N LEU A 43 9.54 4.18 16.01
CA LEU A 43 9.36 2.82 15.52
C LEU A 43 10.46 2.38 14.55
N ALA A 44 11.50 3.21 14.35
CA ALA A 44 12.54 3.00 13.34
C ALA A 44 11.99 2.72 11.92
N GLN A 45 10.81 3.22 11.60
CA GLN A 45 10.16 3.05 10.31
C GLN A 45 10.53 4.21 9.37
N PRO A 46 11.14 3.96 8.20
CA PRO A 46 11.38 5.01 7.22
C PRO A 46 10.04 5.56 6.69
N LEU A 47 9.87 6.89 6.75
CA LEU A 47 8.62 7.56 6.36
C LEU A 47 8.92 8.73 5.41
N LEU A 48 8.18 8.79 4.30
CA LEU A 48 8.16 9.92 3.38
C LEU A 48 6.82 10.64 3.50
N VAL A 49 6.84 11.88 3.98
CA VAL A 49 5.61 12.67 4.20
C VAL A 49 5.31 13.55 2.99
N LYS A 50 4.05 13.52 2.54
CA LYS A 50 3.50 14.40 1.49
C LYS A 50 2.30 15.12 2.06
N THR A 51 2.32 16.45 2.05
CA THR A 51 1.17 17.27 2.43
C THR A 51 0.44 17.72 1.16
N ILE A 52 -0.88 17.61 1.18
CA ILE A 52 -1.76 18.01 0.09
C ILE A 52 -2.82 18.93 0.68
N GLN A 53 -2.93 20.15 0.17
CA GLN A 53 -4.03 21.01 0.58
C GLN A 53 -5.35 20.46 0.06
N ALA A 54 -6.25 20.21 1.00
CA ALA A 54 -7.58 19.70 0.72
C ALA A 54 -8.54 20.86 0.42
N GLY A 55 -9.51 20.63 -0.46
CA GLY A 55 -10.57 21.59 -0.71
C GLY A 55 -11.50 21.76 0.51
N PRO A 56 -12.34 22.81 0.52
CA PRO A 56 -13.19 23.17 1.65
C PRO A 56 -14.26 22.13 2.01
N SER A 57 -14.45 21.09 1.21
CA SER A 57 -15.41 20.00 1.47
C SER A 57 -14.92 18.95 2.48
N THR A 58 -13.64 18.97 2.83
CA THR A 58 -13.05 18.03 3.79
C THR A 58 -13.11 18.64 5.18
N GLN A 59 -14.00 18.12 6.03
CA GLN A 59 -14.20 18.65 7.39
C GLN A 59 -13.06 18.25 8.35
N ASP A 60 -12.55 17.02 8.21
CA ASP A 60 -11.48 16.50 9.08
C ASP A 60 -10.20 16.28 8.30
N PRO A 61 -9.02 16.50 8.91
CA PRO A 61 -7.75 16.10 8.31
C PRO A 61 -7.70 14.59 8.11
N LEU A 62 -7.12 14.16 6.99
CA LEU A 62 -6.96 12.75 6.63
C LEU A 62 -5.48 12.42 6.49
N ILE A 63 -5.03 11.42 7.24
CA ILE A 63 -3.70 10.82 7.15
C ILE A 63 -3.85 9.46 6.48
N THR A 64 -3.18 9.26 5.35
CA THR A 64 -3.17 8.00 4.61
C THR A 64 -1.76 7.44 4.53
N LEU A 65 -1.53 6.28 5.13
CA LEU A 65 -0.31 5.51 4.95
C LEU A 65 -0.45 4.63 3.71
N GLN A 66 0.38 4.86 2.70
CA GLN A 66 0.41 4.06 1.47
C GLN A 66 1.58 3.09 1.54
N LEU A 67 1.29 1.80 1.36
CA LEU A 67 2.30 0.75 1.36
C LEU A 67 1.91 -0.43 0.45
N PRO A 68 2.90 -1.19 -0.04
CA PRO A 68 2.65 -2.44 -0.75
C PRO A 68 2.18 -3.55 0.19
N VAL A 69 1.44 -4.52 -0.36
CA VAL A 69 0.86 -5.65 0.38
C VAL A 69 1.90 -6.50 1.11
N GLU A 70 3.11 -6.63 0.57
CA GLU A 70 4.20 -7.38 1.19
C GLU A 70 4.63 -6.73 2.51
N MET A 71 4.70 -5.39 2.55
CA MET A 71 5.00 -4.66 3.78
C MET A 71 3.86 -4.81 4.79
N ALA A 72 2.60 -4.69 4.34
CA ALA A 72 1.42 -4.84 5.20
C ALA A 72 1.38 -6.21 5.89
N ALA A 73 1.78 -7.26 5.16
CA ALA A 73 1.74 -8.63 5.65
C ALA A 73 2.92 -8.99 6.57
N THR A 74 4.05 -8.30 6.48
CA THR A 74 5.31 -8.73 7.13
C THR A 74 5.87 -7.76 8.17
N GLN A 75 5.44 -6.49 8.18
CA GLN A 75 5.98 -5.45 9.06
C GLN A 75 4.91 -5.01 10.07
N HIS A 76 5.06 -5.45 11.32
CA HIS A 76 4.16 -5.09 12.41
C HIS A 76 4.27 -3.60 12.79
N GLU A 77 5.45 -3.03 12.61
CA GLU A 77 5.80 -1.65 12.90
C GLU A 77 4.91 -0.65 12.16
N ILE A 78 4.45 -1.00 10.95
CA ILE A 78 3.53 -0.17 10.15
C ILE A 78 2.16 -0.08 10.84
N TRP A 79 1.68 -1.19 11.40
CA TRP A 79 0.42 -1.21 12.13
C TRP A 79 0.55 -0.44 13.46
N CYS A 80 1.69 -0.58 14.15
CA CYS A 80 2.01 0.24 15.31
C CYS A 80 2.02 1.74 14.99
N LEU A 81 2.59 2.12 13.84
CA LEU A 81 2.62 3.50 13.37
C LEU A 81 1.20 4.03 13.13
N ALA A 82 0.35 3.27 12.43
CA ALA A 82 -1.04 3.64 12.19
C ALA A 82 -1.82 3.82 13.51
N CYS A 83 -1.66 2.90 14.46
CA CYS A 83 -2.29 3.00 15.78
C CYS A 83 -1.83 4.23 16.56
N ARG A 84 -0.51 4.50 16.61
CA ARG A 84 0.02 5.67 17.32
C ARG A 84 -0.47 6.98 16.71
N LEU A 85 -0.51 7.08 15.40
CA LEU A 85 -1.08 8.24 14.70
C LEU A 85 -2.54 8.47 15.11
N ALA A 86 -3.34 7.41 15.18
CA ALA A 86 -4.74 7.51 15.60
C ALA A 86 -4.88 7.95 17.08
N CYS A 87 -3.95 7.52 17.95
CA CYS A 87 -3.93 7.94 19.35
C CYS A 87 -3.53 9.41 19.55
N PHE A 88 -2.52 9.90 18.81
CA PHE A 88 -2.03 11.27 18.96
C PHE A 88 -2.86 12.31 18.18
N CYS A 89 -3.56 11.88 17.13
CA CYS A 89 -4.34 12.77 16.27
C CYS A 89 -5.83 12.38 16.30
N PRO A 90 -6.55 12.56 17.43
CA PRO A 90 -7.94 12.09 17.56
C PRO A 90 -8.91 12.81 16.60
N SER A 91 -8.59 14.02 16.19
CA SER A 91 -9.37 14.79 15.21
C SER A 91 -9.03 14.43 13.76
N ALA A 92 -7.97 13.65 13.52
CA ALA A 92 -7.58 13.23 12.20
C ALA A 92 -8.05 11.80 11.91
N ARG A 93 -8.61 11.61 10.72
CA ARG A 93 -8.91 10.27 10.23
C ARG A 93 -7.60 9.63 9.78
N VAL A 94 -7.27 8.47 10.34
CA VAL A 94 -6.12 7.68 9.92
C VAL A 94 -6.61 6.53 9.04
N SER A 95 -5.98 6.38 7.88
CA SER A 95 -6.30 5.34 6.90
C SER A 95 -5.02 4.67 6.42
N VAL A 96 -5.14 3.39 6.08
CA VAL A 96 -4.04 2.61 5.50
C VAL A 96 -4.48 2.13 4.13
N PHE A 97 -3.73 2.49 3.10
CA PHE A 97 -3.96 2.09 1.73
C PHE A 97 -2.91 1.05 1.32
N VAL A 98 -3.36 -0.17 1.08
CA VAL A 98 -2.50 -1.30 0.71
C VAL A 98 -2.60 -1.57 -0.79
N SER A 99 -1.50 -1.41 -1.52
CA SER A 99 -1.41 -1.72 -2.94
C SER A 99 -1.08 -3.20 -3.15
N ALA A 100 -1.90 -3.90 -3.92
CA ALA A 100 -1.72 -5.31 -4.27
C ALA A 100 -1.78 -5.57 -5.78
N SER A 101 -1.60 -4.54 -6.61
CA SER A 101 -1.76 -4.60 -8.07
C SER A 101 -0.98 -5.75 -8.72
N ASP A 102 0.22 -6.03 -8.22
CA ASP A 102 1.12 -7.06 -8.75
C ASP A 102 0.65 -8.50 -8.46
N LEU A 103 -0.21 -8.69 -7.46
CA LEU A 103 -0.78 -10.01 -7.15
C LEU A 103 -1.90 -10.40 -8.12
N PHE A 104 -2.60 -9.42 -8.70
CA PHE A 104 -3.74 -9.67 -9.59
C PHE A 104 -3.38 -9.77 -11.08
N THR A 105 -2.15 -9.42 -11.47
CA THR A 105 -1.69 -9.49 -12.87
C THR A 105 -1.24 -10.89 -13.30
N LYS A 106 -0.84 -11.77 -12.36
CA LYS A 106 -0.30 -13.12 -12.66
C LYS A 106 -1.33 -14.15 -13.14
N ASN A 107 -2.63 -13.89 -13.01
CA ASN A 107 -3.67 -14.87 -13.36
C ASN A 107 -4.20 -14.80 -14.81
N LYS A 108 -3.73 -13.87 -15.65
CA LYS A 108 -4.25 -13.73 -17.03
C LYS A 108 -3.77 -14.79 -18.02
N THR A 109 -2.78 -15.63 -17.68
CA THR A 109 -2.12 -16.51 -18.67
C THR A 109 -2.56 -17.99 -18.64
N LYS A 110 -3.56 -18.38 -17.84
CA LYS A 110 -3.98 -19.81 -17.73
C LYS A 110 -5.42 -20.15 -18.14
N ALA A 111 -6.13 -19.23 -18.81
CA ALA A 111 -7.55 -19.41 -19.15
C ALA A 111 -7.84 -19.69 -20.64
N ALA A 112 -6.84 -19.94 -21.48
CA ALA A 112 -7.03 -20.21 -22.91
C ALA A 112 -6.43 -21.55 -23.34
N ALA A 113 -7.00 -22.66 -22.86
CA ALA A 113 -6.88 -23.94 -23.55
C ALA A 113 -8.18 -24.17 -24.34
N PRO A 114 -8.13 -24.27 -25.69
CA PRO A 114 -9.33 -24.54 -26.48
C PRO A 114 -9.83 -25.95 -26.16
N ARG A 115 -11.03 -26.02 -25.60
CA ARG A 115 -11.72 -27.27 -25.27
C ARG A 115 -12.22 -27.88 -26.58
N THR A 116 -11.39 -28.67 -27.25
CA THR A 116 -11.74 -29.39 -28.48
C THR A 116 -12.87 -30.37 -28.20
N GLN A 117 -14.10 -29.98 -28.58
CA GLN A 117 -15.30 -30.80 -28.44
C GLN A 117 -15.29 -31.91 -29.49
N ARG A 118 -14.68 -33.06 -29.14
CA ARG A 118 -14.63 -34.27 -29.97
C ARG A 118 -16.03 -34.91 -30.02
N ARG A 119 -16.84 -34.49 -31.00
CA ARG A 119 -18.19 -34.99 -31.29
C ARG A 119 -18.09 -36.43 -31.83
N SER A 120 -18.30 -37.41 -30.96
CA SER A 120 -18.43 -38.83 -31.32
C SER A 120 -19.70 -39.05 -32.15
N ARG A 121 -19.52 -39.43 -33.43
CA ARG A 121 -20.56 -40.04 -34.26
C ARG A 121 -20.86 -41.44 -33.70
N ARG A 122 -22.09 -41.69 -33.24
CA ARG A 122 -22.66 -43.04 -33.19
C ARG A 122 -23.63 -43.20 -34.35
N LYS A 123 -23.30 -44.12 -35.27
CA LYS A 123 -24.20 -44.73 -36.24
C LYS A 123 -25.24 -45.54 -35.47
N ALA A 124 -26.52 -45.37 -35.79
CA ALA A 124 -27.56 -46.35 -35.50
C ALA A 124 -27.88 -47.08 -36.81
N ALA A 125 -28.03 -48.40 -36.70
CA ALA A 125 -28.46 -49.33 -37.74
C ALA A 125 -29.96 -49.19 -38.01
#